data_AF-A0A3B9SPE0-F1
#
_entry.id   AF-A0A3B9SPE0-F1
#
_cell.length_a   1.000
_cell.length_b   1.000
_cell.length_c   1.000
_cell.angle_alpha   90.00
_cell.angle_beta   90.00
_cell.angle_gamma   90.00
#
_symmetry.space_group_name_H-M   'P 1'
#
loop_
_entity.id
_entity.type
_entity.pdbx_description
1 polymer ?
#
loop_
_entity_poly.entity_id
_entity_poly.type
_entity_poly.pdbx_seq_one_letter_code
_entity_poly.pdbx_strand_id
1 'polypeptide(L)'
;TPDVVERLRLIGYWKYMERHAVPVHCAAALSIGRRAMGFKERVTEELKQLVAKIKRNLTGEVNPDRPGEGEGMTRGVRACLRRLEGKFLLHNGLAPWQQEAYYSIWHDLRVLALSLR
;
A
#
# COMPACT_ATOMS: atom_id res chain seq x y z
N THR A 1 -13.98 -24.00 -26.69
CA THR A 1 -14.71 -23.33 -25.59
C THR A 1 -14.10 -21.97 -25.34
N PRO A 2 -14.90 -20.89 -25.25
CA PRO A 2 -14.42 -19.50 -25.10
C PRO A 2 -13.59 -19.26 -23.81
N ASP A 3 -13.66 -20.19 -22.86
CA ASP A 3 -13.10 -20.11 -21.51
C ASP A 3 -11.56 -20.16 -21.43
N VAL A 4 -10.89 -20.90 -22.32
CA VAL A 4 -9.42 -21.04 -22.30
C VAL A 4 -8.71 -19.79 -22.84
N VAL A 5 -9.30 -19.14 -23.84
CA VAL A 5 -8.76 -17.91 -24.45
C VAL A 5 -8.91 -16.71 -23.51
N GLU A 6 -10.04 -16.62 -22.81
CA GLU A 6 -10.30 -15.68 -21.71
C GLU A 6 -9.23 -15.81 -20.61
N ARG A 7 -8.96 -17.05 -20.17
CA ARG A 7 -7.98 -17.33 -19.11
C ARG A 7 -6.56 -16.90 -19.48
N LEU A 8 -6.13 -17.14 -20.71
CA LEU A 8 -4.80 -16.72 -21.20
C LEU A 8 -4.69 -15.20 -21.36
N ARG A 9 -5.76 -14.53 -21.78
CA ARG A 9 -5.82 -13.06 -21.82
C ARG A 9 -5.72 -12.45 -20.42
N LEU A 10 -6.43 -13.03 -19.45
CA LEU A 10 -6.31 -12.65 -18.04
C LEU A 10 -4.88 -12.82 -17.54
N ILE A 11 -4.25 -13.97 -17.77
CA ILE A 11 -2.85 -14.20 -17.35
C ILE A 11 -1.88 -13.21 -18.00
N GLY A 12 -2.04 -12.94 -19.30
CA GLY A 12 -1.23 -11.95 -20.02
C GLY A 12 -1.42 -10.53 -19.48
N TYR A 13 -2.68 -10.15 -19.21
CA TYR A 13 -3.05 -8.87 -18.61
C TYR A 13 -2.45 -8.71 -17.20
N TRP A 14 -2.53 -9.72 -16.35
CA TRP A 14 -1.94 -9.71 -15.01
C TRP A 14 -0.41 -9.57 -15.06
N LYS A 15 0.26 -10.34 -15.92
CA LYS A 15 1.71 -10.24 -16.11
C LYS A 15 2.14 -8.86 -16.64
N TYR A 16 1.35 -8.28 -17.55
CA TYR A 16 1.59 -6.93 -18.06
C TYR A 16 1.39 -5.87 -16.96
N MET A 17 0.31 -5.96 -16.18
CA MET A 17 0.02 -5.06 -15.06
C MET A 17 1.08 -5.12 -13.96
N GLU A 18 1.54 -6.32 -13.62
CA GLU A 18 2.57 -6.57 -12.61
C GLU A 18 3.94 -6.00 -13.07
N ARG A 19 4.35 -6.30 -14.30
CA ARG A 19 5.63 -5.83 -14.87
C ARG A 19 5.71 -4.31 -15.01
N HIS A 20 4.59 -3.65 -15.28
CA HIS A 20 4.53 -2.20 -15.49
C HIS A 20 3.97 -1.43 -14.29
N ALA A 21 3.70 -2.11 -13.16
CA ALA A 21 3.08 -1.55 -11.96
C ALA A 21 1.85 -0.66 -12.26
N VAL A 22 1.10 -0.97 -13.32
CA VAL A 22 -0.05 -0.17 -13.82
C VAL A 22 -1.08 0.07 -12.72
N PRO A 23 -1.42 -0.90 -11.85
CA PRO A 23 -2.33 -0.66 -10.73
C PRO A 23 -1.83 0.40 -9.75
N VAL A 24 -0.51 0.49 -9.53
CA VAL A 24 0.11 1.48 -8.64
C VAL A 24 0.11 2.87 -9.28
N HIS A 25 0.36 2.96 -10.59
CA HIS A 25 0.28 4.21 -11.34
C HIS A 25 -1.16 4.72 -11.44
N CYS A 26 -2.12 3.84 -11.70
CA CYS A 26 -3.55 4.17 -11.71
C CYS A 26 -4.03 4.58 -10.31
N ALA A 27 -3.62 3.88 -9.25
CA ALA A 27 -3.92 4.28 -7.87
C ALA A 27 -3.32 5.66 -7.55
N ALA A 28 -2.08 5.93 -7.95
CA ALA A 28 -1.43 7.23 -7.74
C ALA A 28 -2.12 8.36 -8.53
N ALA A 29 -2.43 8.13 -9.82
CA ALA A 29 -3.16 9.09 -10.65
C ALA A 29 -4.58 9.34 -10.12
N LEU A 30 -5.26 8.30 -9.64
CA LEU A 30 -6.57 8.41 -9.01
C LEU A 30 -6.49 9.22 -7.71
N SER A 31 -5.49 8.97 -6.85
CA SER A 31 -5.27 9.76 -5.62
C SER A 31 -4.86 11.21 -5.90
N ILE A 32 -4.17 11.50 -7.00
CA ILE A 32 -3.86 12.88 -7.43
C ILE A 32 -5.12 13.56 -7.98
N GLY A 33 -5.88 12.87 -8.83
CA GLY A 33 -7.14 13.38 -9.38
C GLY A 33 -8.19 13.64 -8.30
N ARG A 34 -8.32 12.75 -7.30
CA ARG A 34 -9.25 12.92 -6.18
C ARG A 34 -8.85 14.07 -5.24
N ARG A 35 -7.54 14.29 -5.06
CA ARG A 35 -7.00 15.48 -4.39
C ARG A 35 -7.28 16.77 -5.16
N ALA A 36 -7.07 16.77 -6.47
CA ALA A 36 -7.37 17.93 -7.32
C ALA A 36 -8.87 18.29 -7.33
N MET A 37 -9.74 17.32 -7.06
CA MET A 37 -11.20 17.51 -6.94
C MET A 37 -11.68 17.81 -5.50
N GLY A 38 -10.79 17.97 -4.52
CA GLY A 38 -11.15 18.38 -3.14
C GLY A 38 -11.91 17.31 -2.34
N PHE A 39 -11.83 16.04 -2.72
CA PHE A 39 -12.48 14.97 -1.96
C PHE A 39 -11.74 14.72 -0.64
N LYS A 40 -12.49 14.73 0.48
CA LYS A 40 -12.00 14.28 1.78
C LYS A 40 -11.69 12.79 1.71
N GLU A 41 -10.43 12.44 1.45
CA GLU A 41 -10.02 11.04 1.36
C GLU A 41 -10.12 10.41 2.75
N ARG A 42 -10.85 9.29 2.82
CA ARG A 42 -11.07 8.54 4.05
C ARG A 42 -10.25 7.27 3.99
N VAL A 43 -9.44 7.04 5.00
CA VAL A 43 -8.79 5.75 5.21
C VAL A 43 -9.90 4.76 5.53
N THR A 44 -10.04 3.75 4.67
CA THR A 44 -11.00 2.67 4.85
C THR A 44 -10.42 1.57 5.75
N GLU A 45 -11.29 0.73 6.31
CA GLU A 45 -10.86 -0.38 7.15
C GLU A 45 -10.09 -1.45 6.35
N GLU A 46 -10.42 -1.63 5.08
CA GLU A 46 -9.73 -2.57 4.18
C GLU A 46 -8.26 -2.16 4.00
N LEU A 47 -7.99 -0.86 3.87
CA LEU A 47 -6.63 -0.34 3.75
C LEU A 47 -5.82 -0.56 5.04
N LYS A 48 -6.44 -0.37 6.21
CA LYS A 48 -5.82 -0.66 7.51
C LYS A 48 -5.50 -2.15 7.64
N GLN A 49 -6.43 -3.01 7.26
CA GLN A 49 -6.26 -4.47 7.28
C GLN A 49 -5.13 -4.92 6.33
N LEU A 50 -5.05 -4.33 5.14
CA LEU A 50 -3.98 -4.61 4.18
C LEU A 50 -2.60 -4.27 4.75
N VAL A 51 -2.44 -3.08 5.34
CA VAL A 51 -1.17 -2.69 5.97
C VAL A 51 -0.85 -3.58 7.18
N ALA A 52 -1.84 -3.95 7.98
CA ALA A 52 -1.66 -4.89 9.09
C ALA A 52 -1.20 -6.28 8.59
N LYS A 53 -1.74 -6.75 7.46
CA LYS A 53 -1.33 -8.00 6.82
C LYS A 53 0.11 -7.92 6.31
N ILE A 54 0.49 -6.83 5.64
CA ILE A 54 1.88 -6.57 5.21
C ILE A 54 2.82 -6.59 6.41
N LYS A 55 2.47 -5.90 7.49
CA LYS A 55 3.26 -5.89 8.73
C LYS A 55 3.45 -7.31 9.27
N ARG A 56 2.39 -8.12 9.37
CA ARG A 56 2.48 -9.52 9.83
C ARG A 56 3.40 -10.35 8.93
N ASN A 57 3.22 -10.27 7.61
CA ASN A 57 4.04 -10.99 6.64
C ASN A 57 5.53 -10.64 6.76
N LEU A 58 5.85 -9.36 6.95
CA LEU A 58 7.24 -8.89 7.10
C LEU A 58 7.84 -9.21 8.47
N THR A 59 7.01 -9.30 9.51
CA THR A 59 7.48 -9.66 10.86
C THR A 59 7.75 -11.17 10.96
N GLY A 60 7.28 -11.94 9.97
CA GLY A 60 7.29 -13.40 9.99
C GLY A 60 6.35 -13.93 11.08
N GLU A 61 5.57 -14.95 10.76
CA GLU A 61 5.36 -15.97 11.78
C GLU A 61 6.75 -16.52 12.12
N VAL A 62 7.29 -16.07 13.25
CA VAL A 62 8.63 -16.40 13.74
C VAL A 62 8.66 -17.90 13.99
N ASN A 63 9.37 -18.65 13.14
CA ASN A 63 9.81 -19.99 13.48
C ASN A 63 10.92 -19.82 14.55
N PRO A 64 10.76 -20.33 15.79
CA PRO A 64 11.64 -20.01 16.92
C PRO A 64 13.10 -20.42 16.71
N ASP A 65 13.38 -21.29 15.74
CA ASP A 65 14.70 -21.89 15.51
C ASP A 65 15.62 -21.13 14.54
N ARG A 66 15.21 -19.97 14.01
CA ARG A 66 16.09 -19.14 13.17
C ARG A 66 16.14 -17.71 13.69
N PRO A 67 17.33 -17.19 14.11
CA PRO A 67 17.50 -15.78 14.40
C PRO A 67 17.52 -15.04 13.05
N GLY A 68 16.35 -14.89 12.45
CA GLY A 68 16.20 -14.19 11.18
C GLY A 68 16.29 -12.70 11.41
N GLU A 69 17.45 -12.11 11.12
CA GLU A 69 17.44 -10.79 10.49
C GLU A 69 16.60 -10.94 9.21
N GLY A 70 15.31 -10.64 9.32
CA GLY A 70 14.35 -10.90 8.25
C GLY A 70 14.76 -10.16 6.98
N GLU A 71 15.02 -10.91 5.90
CA GLU A 71 15.40 -10.44 4.57
C GLU A 71 14.47 -9.35 3.98
N GLY A 72 13.32 -9.02 4.61
CA GLY A 72 12.38 -7.99 4.17
C GLY A 72 12.11 -6.81 5.13
N MET A 73 12.46 -6.88 6.42
CA MET A 73 12.02 -5.87 7.41
C MET A 73 13.13 -4.85 7.73
N THR A 74 13.42 -3.97 6.77
CA THR A 74 14.41 -2.90 6.96
C THR A 74 13.99 -1.91 8.05
N ARG A 75 14.97 -1.21 8.65
CA ARG A 75 14.70 -0.12 9.62
C ARG A 75 13.78 0.96 9.04
N GLY A 76 13.92 1.25 7.75
CA GLY A 76 13.08 2.21 7.02
C GLY A 76 11.63 1.75 6.91
N VAL A 77 11.40 0.50 6.53
CA VAL A 77 10.05 -0.10 6.44
C VAL A 77 9.39 -0.14 7.81
N ARG A 78 10.13 -0.55 8.85
CA ARG A 78 9.64 -0.54 10.24
C ARG A 78 9.21 0.85 10.70
N ALA A 79 10.02 1.87 10.42
CA ALA A 79 9.68 3.26 10.75
C ALA A 79 8.45 3.74 9.97
N CYS A 80 8.34 3.38 8.69
CA CYS A 80 7.20 3.72 7.85
C CYS A 80 5.89 3.13 8.38
N LEU A 81 5.89 1.84 8.75
CA LEU A 81 4.73 1.17 9.31
C LEU A 81 4.26 1.80 10.63
N ARG A 82 5.19 2.19 11.51
CA ARG A 82 4.84 2.90 12.76
C ARG A 82 4.19 4.26 12.49
N ARG A 83 4.69 5.01 11.52
CA ARG A 83 4.08 6.29 11.12
C ARG A 83 2.67 6.09 10.56
N LEU A 84 2.47 5.06 9.73
CA LEU A 84 1.16 4.72 9.19
C LEU A 84 0.15 4.36 10.27
N GLU A 85 0.53 3.55 11.27
CA GLU A 85 -0.34 3.21 12.40
C GLU A 85 -0.84 4.46 13.15
N GLY A 86 0.07 5.39 13.46
CA GLY A 86 -0.31 6.66 14.09
C GLY A 86 -1.21 7.51 13.21
N LYS A 87 -0.90 7.62 11.91
CA LYS A 87 -1.68 8.44 10.98
C LYS A 87 -3.05 7.83 10.69
N PHE A 88 -3.21 6.51 10.65
CA PHE A 88 -4.49 5.86 10.41
C PHE A 88 -5.55 6.16 11.49
N LEU A 89 -5.11 6.36 12.74
CA LEU A 89 -6.00 6.71 13.84
C LEU A 89 -6.55 8.14 13.72
N LEU A 90 -5.75 9.06 13.16
CA LEU A 90 -6.05 10.48 13.15
C LEU A 90 -6.60 10.98 11.82
N HIS A 91 -6.19 10.38 10.70
CA HIS A 91 -6.39 10.94 9.36
C HIS A 91 -7.85 11.26 9.02
N ASN A 92 -8.80 10.40 9.41
CA ASN A 92 -10.22 10.60 9.11
C ASN A 92 -10.85 11.79 9.85
N GLY A 93 -10.25 12.20 10.97
CA GLY A 93 -10.67 13.37 11.77
C GLY A 93 -10.00 14.68 11.35
N LEU A 94 -8.98 14.63 10.49
CA LEU A 94 -8.26 15.83 10.05
C LEU A 94 -9.08 16.68 9.09
N ALA A 95 -8.78 17.98 9.06
CA ALA A 95 -9.28 18.90 8.05
C ALA A 95 -8.66 18.59 6.67
N PRO A 96 -9.32 18.90 5.55
CA PRO A 96 -8.82 18.60 4.21
C PRO A 96 -7.38 19.09 3.95
N TRP A 97 -7.06 20.34 4.32
CA TRP A 97 -5.72 20.90 4.17
C TRP A 97 -4.65 20.16 5.00
N GLN A 98 -5.02 19.53 6.11
CA GLN A 98 -4.13 18.67 6.89
C GLN A 98 -3.97 17.28 6.27
N GLN A 99 -5.02 16.75 5.64
CA GLN A 99 -4.97 15.50 4.89
C GLN A 99 -4.10 15.63 3.62
N GLU A 100 -4.08 16.81 3.00
CA GLU A 100 -3.35 17.12 1.76
C GLU A 100 -1.86 17.46 1.96
N ALA A 101 -1.40 17.57 3.21
CA ALA A 101 -0.02 17.92 3.52
C ALA A 101 0.99 16.98 2.82
N TYR A 102 2.17 17.51 2.47
CA TYR A 102 3.22 16.78 1.75
C TYR A 102 3.60 15.44 2.43
N TYR A 103 3.66 15.43 3.76
CA TYR A 103 3.90 14.24 4.58
C TYR A 103 2.60 13.56 5.06
N SER A 104 1.56 13.54 4.22
CA SER A 104 0.29 12.86 4.53
C SER A 104 0.45 11.34 4.60
N ILE A 105 -0.63 10.66 4.96
CA ILE A 105 -0.68 9.21 5.02
C ILE A 105 -0.40 8.56 3.66
N TRP A 106 -0.80 9.23 2.58
CA TRP A 106 -0.59 8.78 1.21
C TRP A 106 0.88 8.79 0.81
N HIS A 107 1.66 9.75 1.34
CA HIS A 107 3.10 9.77 1.16
C HIS A 107 3.74 8.52 1.79
N ASP A 108 3.41 8.21 3.04
CA ASP A 108 3.94 7.02 3.71
C ASP A 108 3.48 5.71 3.03
N LEU A 109 2.24 5.63 2.54
CA LEU A 109 1.78 4.48 1.75
C LEU A 109 2.57 4.30 0.45
N ARG A 110 2.91 5.40 -0.22
CA ARG A 110 3.78 5.38 -1.41
C ARG A 110 5.19 4.92 -1.06
N VAL A 111 5.77 5.42 0.03
CA VAL A 111 7.10 5.00 0.52
C VAL A 111 7.11 3.51 0.84
N LEU A 112 6.08 3.01 1.53
CA LEU A 112 5.91 1.59 1.82
C LEU A 112 5.86 0.77 0.52
N ALA A 113 5.03 1.18 -0.45
CA ALA A 113 4.89 0.47 -1.72
C ALA A 113 6.21 0.42 -2.53
N LEU A 114 7.02 1.49 -2.51
CA LEU A 114 8.32 1.52 -3.18
C LEU A 114 9.36 0.66 -2.46
N SER A 115 9.24 0.50 -1.14
CA SER A 115 10.17 -0.31 -0.34
C SER A 115 9.90 -1.81 -0.42
N LEU A 116 8.77 -2.20 -1.00
CA LEU A 116 8.34 -3.60 -1.20
C LEU A 116 8.56 -4.10 -2.64
N ARG A 117 9.20 -3.29 -3.50
CA ARG A 117 9.63 -3.67 -4.85
C ARG A 117 10.93 -4.44 -4.80
#